data_AF-A0A9W9T3C4-F1
#
_entry.id   AF-A0A9W9T3C4-F1
#
_cell.length_a   1.000
_cell.length_b   1.000
_cell.length_c   1.000
_cell.angle_alpha   90.00
_cell.angle_beta   90.00
_cell.angle_gamma   90.00
#
_symmetry.space_group_name_H-M   'P 1'
#
loop_
_entity.id
_entity.type
_entity.pdbx_description
1 polymer ?
#
loop_
_entity_poly.entity_id
_entity_poly.type
_entity_poly.pdbx_seq_one_letter_code
_entity_poly.pdbx_strand_id
1 'polypeptide(L)'
;MYTIELQATASENKSKNMGSPQFPSHSQSTSANLMTLPSELHIQISTYLSYPDALALKHSSRHFYSIVFTGVRLKVDWLIDRFEYKLECPMEKCSFSTDESFCNGRVRGIMERRRWHLECRRVKGGCLLVNGQTCRTDLMPGWFRMRTQGKRRAVKVMESWGHEALMIGIMAVLLNLLWHFSQR
;
A
#
# COMPACT_ATOMS: atom_id res chain seq x y z
N MET A 1 -11.51 10.51 27.72
CA MET A 1 -12.57 9.90 26.89
C MET A 1 -13.25 11.06 26.17
N TYR A 2 -12.99 11.22 24.87
CA TYR A 2 -13.53 12.35 24.11
C TYR A 2 -14.61 11.84 23.16
N THR A 3 -15.85 12.27 23.40
CA THR A 3 -17.00 12.14 22.52
C THR A 3 -16.96 13.28 21.51
N ILE A 4 -17.03 12.97 20.21
CA ILE A 4 -17.23 13.97 19.16
C ILE A 4 -18.68 13.84 18.69
N GLU A 5 -19.49 14.85 19.01
CA GLU A 5 -20.82 15.03 18.44
C GLU A 5 -20.69 15.61 17.02
N LEU A 6 -21.34 14.96 16.05
CA LEU A 6 -21.51 15.44 14.69
C LEU A 6 -22.81 16.24 14.61
N GLN A 7 -22.72 17.57 14.62
CA GLN A 7 -23.82 18.44 14.20
C GLN A 7 -23.71 18.70 12.70
N ALA A 8 -24.70 18.24 11.94
CA ALA A 8 -24.88 18.56 10.54
C ALA A 8 -25.65 19.88 10.43
N THR A 9 -25.06 20.89 9.78
CA THR A 9 -25.77 22.10 9.37
C THR A 9 -26.09 22.02 7.88
N ALA A 10 -27.40 21.96 7.60
CA ALA A 10 -27.96 22.06 6.26
C ALA A 10 -27.89 23.51 5.76
N SER A 11 -27.58 23.72 4.48
CA SER A 11 -27.98 24.93 3.77
C SER A 11 -28.84 24.56 2.56
N GLU A 12 -30.07 25.07 2.60
CA GLU A 12 -31.05 25.01 1.53
C GLU A 12 -30.61 25.90 0.36
N ASN A 13 -30.75 25.41 -0.87
CA ASN A 13 -30.96 26.31 -2.00
C ASN A 13 -32.02 25.76 -2.95
N LYS A 14 -33.04 26.60 -3.10
CA LYS A 14 -34.33 26.42 -3.74
C LYS A 14 -34.22 26.66 -5.24
N SER A 15 -34.61 25.70 -6.07
CA SER A 15 -34.90 25.94 -7.49
C SER A 15 -36.20 25.23 -7.90
N LYS A 16 -37.03 25.96 -8.65
CA LYS A 16 -38.46 25.71 -8.94
C LYS A 16 -38.67 24.93 -10.26
N ASN A 17 -39.76 24.15 -10.29
CA ASN A 17 -40.54 23.63 -11.44
C ASN A 17 -39.80 22.71 -12.44
N MET A 18 -40.38 21.62 -12.95
CA MET A 18 -41.70 21.42 -13.54
C MET A 18 -42.03 19.91 -13.53
N GLY A 19 -43.30 19.55 -13.35
CA GLY A 19 -43.77 18.17 -13.15
C GLY A 19 -43.56 17.21 -14.33
N SER A 20 -43.19 15.98 -13.99
CA SER A 20 -43.28 14.78 -14.84
C SER A 20 -43.71 13.60 -13.96
N PRO A 21 -44.46 12.59 -14.47
CA PRO A 21 -45.16 11.62 -13.62
C PRO A 21 -44.20 10.76 -12.79
N GLN A 22 -44.33 10.84 -11.46
CA GLN A 22 -43.56 10.03 -10.53
C GLN A 22 -44.09 8.59 -10.52
N PHE A 23 -43.36 7.67 -11.15
CA PHE A 23 -43.40 6.26 -10.76
C PHE A 23 -42.70 6.13 -9.39
N PRO A 24 -43.32 5.54 -8.36
CA PRO A 24 -42.63 5.31 -7.10
C PRO A 24 -41.62 4.16 -7.27
N SER A 25 -40.39 4.49 -7.68
CA SER A 25 -39.25 3.57 -7.57
C SER A 25 -38.77 3.56 -6.12
N HIS A 26 -39.54 2.93 -5.23
CA HIS A 26 -39.09 2.62 -3.88
C HIS A 26 -38.22 1.34 -3.93
N SER A 27 -37.04 1.41 -4.56
CA SER A 27 -35.97 0.47 -4.24
C SER A 27 -35.25 1.03 -3.01
N GLN A 28 -35.81 0.80 -1.83
CA GLN A 28 -35.03 0.94 -0.61
C GLN A 28 -33.89 -0.07 -0.73
N SER A 29 -32.69 0.40 -1.06
CA SER A 29 -31.51 -0.43 -0.91
C SER A 29 -31.31 -0.63 0.58
N THR A 30 -31.82 -1.74 1.11
CA THR A 30 -31.31 -2.29 2.36
C THR A 30 -29.83 -2.48 2.14
N SER A 31 -29.02 -1.57 2.70
CA SER A 31 -27.57 -1.64 2.63
C SER A 31 -27.16 -2.90 3.38
N ALA A 32 -27.00 -4.01 2.65
CA ALA A 32 -26.52 -5.26 3.20
C ALA A 32 -25.15 -4.99 3.82
N ASN A 33 -25.08 -5.02 5.15
CA ASN A 33 -23.86 -4.79 5.88
C ASN A 33 -23.16 -6.14 6.09
N LEU A 34 -21.85 -6.18 5.90
CA LEU A 34 -21.05 -7.39 6.14
C LEU A 34 -21.37 -7.99 7.51
N MET A 35 -21.51 -7.17 8.55
CA MET A 35 -21.77 -7.62 9.93
C MET A 35 -23.14 -8.23 10.16
N THR A 36 -24.09 -8.07 9.22
CA THR A 36 -25.41 -8.72 9.30
C THR A 36 -25.39 -10.17 8.81
N LEU A 37 -24.28 -10.62 8.23
CA LEU A 37 -24.12 -11.99 7.79
C LEU A 37 -23.88 -12.93 9.01
N PRO A 38 -24.33 -14.18 8.93
CA PRO A 38 -23.96 -15.19 9.91
C PRO A 38 -22.45 -15.48 9.90
N SER A 39 -21.93 -15.96 11.02
CA SER A 39 -20.50 -16.23 11.24
C SER A 39 -19.92 -17.26 10.26
N GLU A 40 -20.72 -18.21 9.80
CA GLU A 40 -20.34 -19.20 8.79
C GLU A 40 -19.97 -18.52 7.47
N LEU A 41 -20.76 -17.52 7.05
CA LEU A 41 -20.45 -16.74 5.85
C LEU A 41 -19.23 -15.86 6.07
N HIS A 42 -19.02 -15.31 7.26
CA HIS A 42 -17.80 -14.58 7.59
C HIS A 42 -16.55 -15.47 7.45
N ILE A 43 -16.60 -16.70 7.97
CA ILE A 43 -15.52 -17.68 7.84
C ILE A 43 -15.29 -18.01 6.37
N GLN A 44 -16.36 -18.33 5.63
CA GLN A 44 -16.26 -18.65 4.21
C GLN A 44 -15.64 -17.50 3.41
N ILE A 45 -16.09 -16.26 3.60
CA ILE A 45 -15.51 -15.07 2.97
C ILE A 45 -14.01 -14.98 3.26
N SER A 46 -13.60 -15.22 4.51
CA SER A 46 -12.19 -15.14 4.91
C SER A 46 -11.29 -16.15 4.17
N THR A 47 -11.83 -17.29 3.74
CA THR A 47 -11.08 -18.30 2.98
C THR A 47 -10.72 -17.88 1.55
N TYR A 48 -11.46 -16.93 0.98
CA TYR A 48 -11.22 -16.41 -0.37
C TYR A 48 -10.27 -15.20 -0.38
N LEU A 49 -9.87 -14.70 0.79
CA LEU A 49 -9.02 -13.51 0.89
C LEU A 49 -7.54 -13.88 0.83
N SER A 50 -6.78 -13.12 0.03
CA SER A 50 -5.32 -13.19 0.05
C SER A 50 -4.76 -12.71 1.40
N TYR A 51 -3.54 -13.11 1.76
CA TYR A 51 -2.93 -12.78 3.06
C TYR A 51 -3.08 -11.30 3.48
N PRO A 52 -2.76 -10.29 2.64
CA PRO A 52 -2.90 -8.89 3.03
C PRO A 52 -4.34 -8.48 3.37
N ASP A 53 -5.30 -9.04 2.64
CA ASP A 53 -6.72 -8.68 2.77
C ASP A 53 -7.34 -9.42 3.96
N ALA A 54 -6.96 -10.68 4.18
CA ALA A 54 -7.33 -11.45 5.36
C ALA A 54 -6.77 -10.81 6.65
N LEU A 55 -5.50 -10.39 6.64
CA LEU A 55 -4.90 -9.69 7.78
C LEU A 55 -5.60 -8.35 8.04
N ALA A 56 -5.96 -7.59 7.00
CA ALA A 56 -6.72 -6.37 7.16
C ALA A 56 -8.11 -6.64 7.77
N LEU A 57 -8.81 -7.69 7.31
CA LEU A 57 -10.10 -8.09 7.87
C LEU A 57 -9.98 -8.48 9.35
N LYS A 58 -8.97 -9.30 9.68
CA LYS A 58 -8.66 -9.72 11.06
C LYS A 58 -8.50 -8.53 12.01
N HIS A 59 -7.86 -7.45 11.57
CA HIS A 59 -7.64 -6.25 12.38
C HIS A 59 -8.74 -5.18 12.28
N SER A 60 -9.82 -5.43 11.52
CA SER A 60 -10.93 -4.48 11.38
C SER A 60 -11.92 -4.51 12.54
N SER A 61 -12.13 -5.68 13.17
CA SER A 61 -13.07 -5.86 14.27
C SER A 61 -12.63 -6.99 15.20
N ARG A 62 -13.12 -6.97 16.45
CA ARG A 62 -12.86 -8.03 17.42
C ARG A 62 -13.43 -9.39 16.99
N HIS A 63 -14.58 -9.38 16.30
CA HIS A 63 -15.23 -10.58 15.75
C HIS A 63 -14.33 -11.27 14.72
N PHE A 64 -13.84 -10.50 13.74
CA PHE A 64 -12.93 -11.04 12.71
C PHE A 64 -11.58 -11.46 13.29
N TYR A 65 -11.10 -10.77 14.32
CA TYR A 65 -9.85 -11.15 14.99
C TYR A 65 -9.88 -12.58 15.52
N SER A 66 -11.03 -13.04 16.04
CA SER A 66 -11.18 -14.40 16.57
C SER A 66 -11.39 -15.50 15.52
N ILE A 67 -11.90 -15.17 14.33
CA ILE A 67 -12.33 -16.19 13.35
C ILE A 67 -11.44 -16.24 12.10
N VAL A 68 -10.75 -15.13 11.75
CA VAL A 68 -9.95 -15.06 10.53
C VAL A 68 -8.59 -15.69 10.76
N PHE A 69 -8.27 -16.71 9.96
CA PHE A 69 -7.02 -17.44 10.05
C PHE A 69 -5.96 -16.92 9.07
N THR A 70 -4.89 -16.34 9.59
CA THR A 70 -3.73 -15.82 8.84
C THR A 70 -2.49 -16.72 8.98
N GLY A 71 -2.68 -18.03 8.80
CA GLY A 71 -1.61 -19.01 8.99
C GLY A 71 -0.53 -19.02 7.92
N VAL A 72 0.46 -19.90 8.11
CA VAL A 72 1.62 -20.08 7.21
C VAL A 72 1.21 -20.32 5.76
N ARG A 73 0.19 -21.18 5.53
CA ARG A 73 -0.28 -21.50 4.18
C ARG A 73 -0.64 -20.23 3.40
N LEU A 74 -1.47 -19.37 3.99
CA LEU A 74 -1.92 -18.14 3.35
C LEU A 74 -0.75 -17.19 3.03
N LYS A 75 0.26 -17.13 3.90
CA LYS A 75 1.49 -16.34 3.69
C LYS A 75 2.30 -16.88 2.53
N VAL A 76 2.45 -18.20 2.44
CA VAL A 76 3.19 -18.88 1.36
C VAL A 76 2.46 -18.73 0.03
N ASP A 77 1.16 -19.01 -0.01
CA ASP A 77 0.32 -18.88 -1.21
C ASP A 77 0.42 -17.46 -1.78
N TRP A 78 0.35 -16.45 -0.90
CA TRP A 78 0.54 -15.05 -1.31
C TRP A 78 1.92 -14.75 -1.90
N LEU A 79 2.99 -15.36 -1.37
CA LEU A 79 4.34 -15.17 -1.93
C LEU A 79 4.49 -15.87 -3.30
N ILE A 80 3.89 -17.05 -3.46
CA ILE A 80 3.84 -17.78 -4.72
C ILE A 80 3.11 -16.94 -5.77
N ASP A 81 1.91 -16.44 -5.48
CA ASP A 81 1.14 -15.56 -6.36
C ASP A 81 2.00 -14.38 -6.83
N ARG A 82 2.70 -13.71 -5.90
CA ARG A 82 3.56 -12.57 -6.25
C ARG A 82 4.70 -12.94 -7.19
N PHE A 83 5.29 -14.12 -7.00
CA PHE A 83 6.33 -14.62 -7.88
C PHE A 83 5.78 -14.88 -9.29
N GLU A 84 4.62 -15.51 -9.39
CA GLU A 84 3.94 -15.78 -10.67
C GLU A 84 3.58 -14.49 -11.43
N TYR A 85 3.08 -13.48 -10.71
CA TYR A 85 2.78 -12.17 -11.28
C TYR A 85 4.02 -11.30 -11.56
N LYS A 86 5.24 -11.82 -11.36
CA LYS A 86 6.51 -11.09 -11.54
C LYS A 86 6.57 -9.79 -10.73
N LEU A 87 5.93 -9.79 -9.55
CA LEU A 87 5.96 -8.67 -8.62
C LEU A 87 7.17 -8.77 -7.69
N GLU A 88 7.48 -7.69 -6.97
CA GLU A 88 8.57 -7.70 -6.00
C GLU A 88 8.29 -8.73 -4.89
N CYS A 89 9.15 -9.74 -4.76
CA CYS A 89 9.08 -10.75 -3.71
C CYS A 89 10.07 -10.42 -2.57
N PRO A 90 9.64 -10.41 -1.29
CA PRO A 90 10.52 -10.21 -0.16
C PRO A 90 11.35 -11.49 0.08
N MET A 91 12.45 -11.63 -0.65
CA MET A 91 13.33 -12.81 -0.64
C MET A 91 14.28 -12.88 0.57
N GLU A 92 14.17 -11.91 1.50
CA GLU A 92 14.88 -11.89 2.78
C GLU A 92 14.26 -12.89 3.78
N LYS A 93 14.92 -13.12 4.92
CA LYS A 93 14.44 -14.02 5.98
C LYS A 93 13.07 -13.55 6.52
N CYS A 94 11.99 -14.02 5.92
CA CYS A 94 10.63 -13.84 6.40
C CYS A 94 10.34 -14.96 7.42
N SER A 95 10.02 -14.58 8.65
CA SER A 95 9.56 -15.56 9.64
C SER A 95 8.06 -15.80 9.47
N PHE A 96 7.66 -17.05 9.26
CA PHE A 96 6.26 -17.42 9.10
C PHE A 96 5.53 -17.66 10.43
N SER A 97 6.22 -17.57 11.57
CA SER A 97 5.66 -17.93 12.89
C SER A 97 4.47 -17.06 13.29
N THR A 98 4.59 -15.73 13.15
CA THR A 98 3.56 -14.76 13.54
C THR A 98 3.30 -13.76 12.43
N ASP A 99 2.21 -13.02 12.51
CA ASP A 99 1.89 -11.96 11.54
C ASP A 99 2.87 -10.79 11.69
N GLU A 100 3.25 -10.49 12.93
CA GLU A 100 4.22 -9.45 13.30
C GLU A 100 5.60 -9.76 12.75
N SER A 101 6.07 -11.01 12.92
CA SER A 101 7.38 -11.43 12.42
C SER A 101 7.42 -11.52 10.89
N PHE A 102 6.28 -11.85 10.27
CA PHE A 102 6.17 -11.91 8.82
C PHE A 102 6.10 -10.51 8.20
N CYS A 103 5.38 -9.57 8.83
CA CYS A 103 5.22 -8.19 8.40
C CYS A 103 6.46 -7.33 8.70
N ASN A 104 7.61 -7.72 8.14
CA ASN A 104 8.84 -6.93 8.19
C ASN A 104 8.71 -5.61 7.40
N GLY A 105 9.72 -4.74 7.50
CA GLY A 105 9.70 -3.43 6.82
C GLY A 105 9.47 -3.51 5.31
N ARG A 106 9.92 -4.59 4.66
CA ARG A 106 9.76 -4.82 3.21
C ARG A 106 8.36 -5.28 2.85
N VAL A 107 7.83 -6.29 3.55
CA VAL A 107 6.44 -6.76 3.42
C VAL A 107 5.47 -5.62 3.69
N ARG A 108 5.70 -4.81 4.73
CA ARG A 108 4.90 -3.63 5.02
C ARG A 108 4.90 -2.63 3.86
N GLY A 109 6.07 -2.38 3.26
CA GLY A 109 6.18 -1.51 2.07
C GLY A 109 5.40 -2.07 0.87
N ILE A 110 5.46 -3.39 0.64
CA ILE A 110 4.69 -4.06 -0.41
C ILE A 110 3.18 -3.89 -0.17
N MET A 111 2.70 -4.20 1.04
CA MET A 111 1.29 -4.04 1.40
C MET A 111 0.81 -2.60 1.24
N GLU A 112 1.66 -1.63 1.61
CA GLU A 112 1.35 -0.20 1.45
C GLU A 112 1.23 0.19 -0.03
N ARG A 113 2.13 -0.27 -0.90
CA ARG A 113 2.04 -0.03 -2.35
C ARG A 113 0.79 -0.68 -2.97
N ARG A 114 0.38 -1.86 -2.48
CA ARG A 114 -0.86 -2.53 -2.89
C ARG A 114 -2.10 -1.70 -2.55
N ARG A 115 -2.17 -1.09 -1.36
CA ARG A 115 -3.29 -0.19 -0.96
C ARG A 115 -3.43 1.01 -1.90
N TRP A 116 -2.32 1.53 -2.39
CA TRP A 116 -2.30 2.63 -3.35
C TRP A 116 -2.39 2.17 -4.82
N HIS A 117 -2.69 0.89 -5.06
CA HIS A 117 -2.84 0.31 -6.41
C HIS A 117 -1.64 0.55 -7.34
N LEU A 118 -0.42 0.64 -6.78
CA LEU A 118 0.79 0.90 -7.57
C LEU A 118 1.30 -0.32 -8.33
N GLU A 119 0.87 -1.50 -7.91
CA GLU A 119 1.21 -2.78 -8.54
C GLU A 119 0.18 -3.19 -9.61
N CYS A 120 -0.92 -2.43 -9.78
CA CYS A 120 -1.96 -2.74 -10.75
C CYS A 120 -1.50 -2.45 -12.19
N ARG A 121 -1.85 -3.36 -13.12
CA ARG A 121 -1.62 -3.12 -14.55
C ARG A 121 -2.51 -1.97 -15.02
N ARG A 122 -1.91 -1.03 -15.76
CA ARG A 122 -2.65 0.08 -16.39
C ARG A 122 -3.43 -0.45 -17.59
N VAL A 123 -4.72 -0.65 -17.43
CA VAL A 123 -5.65 -1.07 -18.50
C VAL A 123 -6.77 -0.04 -18.67
N LYS A 124 -7.30 0.09 -19.90
CA LYS A 124 -8.49 0.93 -20.15
C LYS A 124 -9.64 0.40 -19.29
N GLY A 125 -10.24 1.26 -18.46
CA GLY A 125 -11.32 0.87 -17.54
C GLY A 125 -10.93 0.72 -16.07
N GLY A 126 -9.63 0.76 -15.73
CA GLY A 126 -9.20 0.74 -14.32
C GLY A 126 -8.82 -0.62 -13.75
N CYS A 127 -8.49 -0.64 -12.46
CA CYS A 127 -8.38 -1.87 -11.68
C CYS A 127 -9.76 -2.23 -11.11
N LEU A 128 -10.00 -3.53 -10.82
CA LEU A 128 -11.28 -4.05 -10.31
C LEU A 128 -11.75 -3.38 -9.00
N LEU A 129 -10.84 -2.76 -8.24
CA LEU A 129 -11.18 -2.01 -7.02
C LEU A 129 -11.56 -0.54 -7.27
N VAL A 130 -11.13 0.06 -8.38
CA VAL A 130 -11.41 1.47 -8.72
C VAL A 130 -12.22 1.49 -10.02
N ASN A 131 -13.54 1.38 -9.88
CA ASN A 131 -14.45 1.36 -11.02
C ASN A 131 -14.26 2.58 -11.92
N GLY A 132 -13.98 2.34 -13.20
CA GLY A 132 -14.00 3.36 -14.25
C GLY A 132 -12.79 4.30 -14.30
N GLN A 133 -11.77 4.13 -13.45
CA GLN A 133 -10.54 4.93 -13.50
C GLN A 133 -9.29 4.04 -13.46
N THR A 134 -8.35 4.25 -14.39
CA THR A 134 -6.97 3.73 -14.28
C THR A 134 -6.43 4.15 -12.92
N CYS A 135 -5.94 3.20 -12.11
CA CYS A 135 -5.41 3.49 -10.78
C CYS A 135 -4.33 4.59 -10.92
N ARG A 136 -4.65 5.83 -10.49
CA ARG A 136 -3.82 7.00 -10.74
C ARG A 136 -2.73 7.08 -9.68
N THR A 137 -1.47 7.03 -10.11
CA THR A 137 -0.30 7.29 -9.25
C THR A 137 -0.25 8.74 -8.75
N ASP A 138 -1.07 9.63 -9.30
CA ASP A 138 -1.09 11.05 -8.95
C ASP A 138 -1.90 11.34 -7.67
N LEU A 139 -2.86 10.47 -7.35
CA LEU A 139 -3.66 10.53 -6.11
C LEU A 139 -2.87 10.13 -4.85
N MET A 140 -1.60 9.75 -5.02
CA MET A 140 -0.74 9.42 -3.89
C MET A 140 -0.52 10.65 -2.99
N PRO A 141 -0.58 10.49 -1.67
CA PRO A 141 -0.19 11.55 -0.76
C PRO A 141 1.26 12.00 -1.00
N GLY A 142 1.51 13.32 -0.90
CA GLY A 142 2.83 13.89 -1.12
C GLY A 142 3.93 13.28 -0.22
N TRP A 143 3.59 12.89 1.01
CA TRP A 143 4.51 12.24 1.93
C TRP A 143 4.98 10.87 1.44
N PHE A 144 4.13 10.10 0.75
CA PHE A 144 4.51 8.79 0.22
C PHE A 144 5.48 8.95 -0.96
N ARG A 145 5.20 9.91 -1.85
CA ARG A 145 6.12 10.31 -2.93
C ARG A 145 7.45 10.79 -2.38
N MET A 146 7.43 11.63 -1.35
CA MET A 146 8.64 12.14 -0.70
C MET A 146 9.45 11.02 -0.03
N ARG A 147 8.79 10.04 0.60
CA ARG A 147 9.46 8.89 1.22
C ARG A 147 10.17 8.01 0.19
N THR A 148 9.52 7.74 -0.93
CA THR A 148 10.11 6.92 -2.02
C THR A 148 11.17 7.68 -2.80
N GLN A 149 10.94 8.97 -3.11
CA GLN A 149 11.92 9.81 -3.81
C GLN A 149 13.11 10.21 -2.92
N GLY A 150 12.88 10.48 -1.63
CA GLY A 150 13.92 10.87 -0.68
C GLY A 150 14.97 9.78 -0.49
N LYS A 151 14.55 8.51 -0.42
CA LYS A 151 15.48 7.38 -0.35
C LYS A 151 16.32 7.25 -1.62
N ARG A 152 15.74 7.48 -2.81
CA ARG A 152 16.47 7.49 -4.09
C ARG A 152 17.41 8.69 -4.24
N ARG A 153 17.00 9.88 -3.78
CA ARG A 153 17.84 11.08 -3.79
C ARG A 153 19.02 10.93 -2.84
N ALA A 154 18.80 10.42 -1.63
CA ALA A 154 19.87 10.17 -0.67
C ALA A 154 20.91 9.17 -1.20
N VAL A 155 20.47 8.08 -1.85
CA VAL A 155 21.40 7.12 -2.48
C VAL A 155 22.21 7.79 -3.61
N LYS A 156 21.57 8.56 -4.50
CA LYS A 156 22.28 9.29 -5.56
C LYS A 156 23.28 10.31 -5.02
N VAL A 157 22.93 11.01 -3.94
CA VAL A 157 23.83 11.97 -3.29
C VAL A 157 24.99 11.24 -2.62
N MET A 158 24.74 10.10 -1.97
CA MET A 158 25.81 9.31 -1.34
C MET A 158 26.77 8.73 -2.39
N GLU A 159 26.25 8.29 -3.54
CA GLU A 159 27.04 7.80 -4.67
C GLU A 159 27.88 8.91 -5.30
N SER A 160 27.35 10.13 -5.45
CA SER A 160 28.12 11.25 -5.98
C SER A 160 29.25 11.68 -5.03
N TRP A 161 29.02 11.70 -3.72
CA TRP A 161 30.05 12.03 -2.74
C TRP A 161 31.19 10.99 -2.70
N GLY A 162 30.88 9.72 -2.95
CA GLY A 162 31.89 8.66 -3.05
C GLY A 162 32.85 8.88 -4.22
N HIS A 163 32.33 9.30 -5.38
CA HIS A 163 33.16 9.61 -6.55
C HIS A 163 34.08 10.81 -6.32
N GLU A 164 33.56 11.89 -5.73
CA GLU A 164 34.37 13.09 -5.44
C GLU A 164 35.51 12.78 -4.45
N ALA A 165 35.24 12.02 -3.38
CA ALA A 165 36.25 11.63 -2.41
C ALA A 165 37.36 10.77 -3.03
N LEU A 166 37.00 9.87 -3.95
CA LEU A 166 37.95 9.03 -4.68
C LEU A 166 38.86 9.90 -5.58
N MET A 167 38.30 10.87 -6.30
CA MET A 167 39.07 11.80 -7.13
C MET A 167 40.04 12.65 -6.30
N ILE A 168 39.58 13.18 -5.16
CA ILE A 168 40.43 13.96 -4.25
C ILE A 168 41.58 13.08 -3.71
N GLY A 169 41.30 11.84 -3.34
CA GLY A 169 42.31 10.87 -2.90
C GLY A 169 43.38 10.57 -3.96
N ILE A 170 42.97 10.32 -5.21
CA ILE A 170 43.90 10.09 -6.33
C ILE A 170 44.81 11.32 -6.54
N MET A 171 44.23 12.52 -6.55
CA MET A 171 45.00 13.75 -6.75
C MET A 171 46.05 13.95 -5.64
N ALA A 172 45.69 13.68 -4.39
CA ALA A 172 46.64 13.77 -3.27
C ALA A 172 47.81 12.77 -3.41
N VAL A 173 47.52 11.53 -3.83
CA VAL A 173 48.55 10.51 -4.07
C VAL A 173 49.48 10.92 -5.22
N LEU A 174 48.93 11.42 -6.33
CA LEU A 174 49.72 11.89 -7.47
C LEU A 174 50.63 13.06 -7.08
N LEU A 175 50.11 14.04 -6.33
CA LEU A 175 50.92 15.16 -5.84
C LEU A 175 52.05 14.68 -4.91
N ASN A 176 51.77 13.71 -4.03
CA ASN A 176 52.78 13.14 -3.14
C ASN A 176 53.86 12.35 -3.91
N LEU A 177 53.46 11.60 -4.94
CA LEU A 177 54.41 10.90 -5.82
C LEU A 177 55.27 11.89 -6.60
N LEU A 178 54.68 12.92 -7.21
CA LEU A 178 55.41 13.97 -7.93
C LEU A 178 56.40 14.69 -7.02
N TRP A 179 55.99 15.00 -5.80
CA TRP A 179 56.88 15.59 -4.80
C TRP A 179 58.07 14.68 -4.48
N HIS A 180 57.82 13.39 -4.23
CA HIS A 180 58.88 12.42 -3.95
C HIS A 180 59.82 12.20 -5.15
N PHE A 181 59.30 12.22 -6.38
CA PHE A 181 60.13 12.14 -7.59
C PHE A 181 60.97 13.40 -7.81
N SER A 182 60.46 14.59 -7.47
CA SER A 182 61.20 15.85 -7.58
C SER A 182 62.33 16.00 -6.56
N GLN A 183 62.32 15.21 -5.48
CA GLN A 183 63.34 15.19 -4.44
C GLN A 183 64.45 14.15 -4.72
N ARG A 184 64.34 13.41 -5.82
CA ARG A 184 65.31 12.40 -6.28
C ARG A 184 66.11 12.93 -7.46
#